data_AF-A0A7I8VUI3-F1
#
_entry.id   AF-A0A7I8VUI3-F1
#
_cell.length_a   1.000
_cell.length_b   1.000
_cell.length_c   1.000
_cell.angle_alpha   90.00
_cell.angle_beta   90.00
_cell.angle_gamma   90.00
#
_symmetry.space_group_name_H-M   'P 1'
#
loop_
_entity.id
_entity.type
_entity.pdbx_description
1 polymer ?
#
loop_
_entity_poly.entity_id
_entity_poly.type
_entity_poly.pdbx_seq_one_letter_code
_entity_poly.pdbx_strand_id
1 'polypeptide(L)'
;MNSGEMPQTLPKRLSFLYENDTEPAPILLDNFENPIPNVAVPRSEIRSILEKESGMQRLKSMYNILGRDKISEDLRFCSSVPLYAAAVTFGFTAGIGAKQGRDRFIERNKATKFDTQFRASRASLDQTFVAGLRTGFRWFAKTAIFSGIFLFTSSSIAVYRNESSLREYVAGGSLTAAILRSNLGLRGVIAGGTIGGFLGLIGGSCILLALKASDYTQEVRHYMEVYYDRAKVKEGQILQNLGNKQIESN
;
A
#
# COMPACT_ATOMS: atom_id res chain seq x y z
N MET A 1 35.69 3.95 26.05
CA MET A 1 36.14 2.59 25.71
C MET A 1 35.03 1.61 26.01
N ASN A 2 34.21 1.30 25.01
CA ASN A 2 33.89 -0.09 24.64
C ASN A 2 33.28 -0.02 23.23
N SER A 3 34.13 -0.24 22.23
CA SER A 3 33.74 -0.32 20.82
C SER A 3 32.96 -1.62 20.64
N GLY A 4 31.62 -1.53 20.76
CA GLY A 4 30.71 -2.63 20.51
C GLY A 4 30.77 -3.03 19.03
N GLU A 5 31.40 -4.15 18.77
CA GLU A 5 31.60 -4.74 17.45
C GLU A 5 30.27 -5.02 16.73
N MET A 6 30.34 -4.92 15.40
CA MET A 6 29.22 -5.02 14.45
C MET A 6 28.59 -6.42 14.40
N PRO A 7 27.25 -6.54 14.37
CA PRO A 7 26.59 -7.63 13.65
C PRO A 7 26.65 -7.34 12.14
N GLN A 8 27.40 -8.17 11.41
CA GLN A 8 27.93 -7.96 10.05
C GLN A 8 26.93 -7.92 8.87
N THR A 9 25.64 -7.60 9.03
CA THR A 9 24.70 -7.66 7.89
C THR A 9 23.68 -6.53 7.82
N LEU A 10 24.04 -5.30 8.21
CA LEU A 10 23.21 -4.12 7.94
C LEU A 10 23.65 -3.41 6.65
N PRO A 11 22.71 -3.07 5.73
CA PRO A 11 23.04 -2.35 4.51
C PRO A 11 23.65 -0.98 4.84
N LYS A 12 24.67 -0.59 4.06
CA LYS A 12 25.44 0.67 4.12
C LYS A 12 24.59 1.95 4.19
N ARG A 13 23.29 1.84 3.91
CA ARG A 13 22.29 2.92 3.95
C ARG A 13 21.68 3.18 5.33
N LEU A 14 21.96 2.39 6.36
CA LEU A 14 21.51 2.68 7.75
C LEU A 14 22.58 3.43 8.58
N SER A 15 23.69 3.84 7.97
CA SER A 15 24.74 4.61 8.66
C SER A 15 24.26 5.99 9.12
N PHE A 16 23.25 6.57 8.46
CA PHE A 16 22.64 7.84 8.90
C PHE A 16 21.94 7.72 10.26
N LEU A 17 21.52 6.53 10.68
CA LEU A 17 21.01 6.29 12.04
C LEU A 17 22.12 6.31 13.10
N TYR A 18 23.38 6.26 12.68
CA TYR A 18 24.59 6.22 13.50
C TYR A 18 25.46 7.48 13.38
N GLU A 19 25.13 8.39 12.46
CA GLU A 19 25.85 9.64 12.22
C GLU A 19 25.19 10.77 13.03
N ASN A 20 25.75 11.01 14.22
CA ASN A 20 25.47 12.08 15.20
C ASN A 20 24.10 12.08 15.92
N ASP A 21 24.16 11.98 17.26
CA ASP A 21 23.01 11.96 18.20
C ASP A 21 22.34 13.32 18.42
N THR A 22 22.96 14.42 17.96
CA THR A 22 22.58 15.80 18.27
C THR A 22 21.82 16.52 17.17
N GLU A 23 21.77 15.99 15.95
CA GLU A 23 21.02 16.60 14.84
C GLU A 23 19.75 15.81 14.52
N PRO A 24 18.62 16.50 14.23
CA PRO A 24 17.44 15.83 13.70
C PRO A 24 17.81 15.14 12.38
N ALA A 25 17.28 13.93 12.13
CA ALA A 25 17.52 13.23 10.87
C ALA A 25 17.15 14.17 9.71
N PRO A 26 17.99 14.27 8.65
CA PRO A 26 17.66 15.12 7.50
C PRO A 26 16.30 14.68 6.95
N ILE A 27 15.37 15.63 6.96
CA ILE A 27 13.98 15.44 6.60
C ILE A 27 13.91 15.28 5.08
N LEU A 28 14.04 14.04 4.63
CA LEU A 28 13.31 13.57 3.49
C LEU A 28 12.02 13.05 4.16
N LEU A 29 10.85 13.70 4.15
CA LEU A 29 10.13 14.28 3.03
C LEU A 29 9.03 15.24 3.53
N ASP A 30 8.86 16.34 2.83
CA ASP A 30 7.85 17.41 3.04
C ASP A 30 6.38 16.99 2.81
N ASN A 31 6.12 15.68 2.66
CA ASN A 31 4.86 15.15 2.13
C ASN A 31 3.99 14.42 3.18
N PHE A 32 4.36 14.43 4.45
CA PHE A 32 3.41 14.04 5.50
C PHE A 32 2.49 15.22 5.75
N GLU A 33 1.18 15.03 5.53
CA GLU A 33 0.08 15.99 5.74
C GLU A 33 -0.06 16.49 7.20
N ASN A 34 0.94 16.23 8.05
CA ASN A 34 1.00 16.60 9.46
C ASN A 34 2.21 17.51 9.69
N PRO A 35 2.02 18.73 10.23
CA PRO A 35 3.13 19.59 10.60
C PRO A 35 4.05 18.84 11.57
N ILE A 36 5.35 18.92 11.30
CA ILE A 36 6.36 18.28 12.14
C ILE A 36 6.28 18.94 13.53
N PRO A 37 6.01 18.18 14.60
CA PRO A 37 6.07 18.73 15.95
C PRO A 37 7.47 19.29 16.20
N ASN A 38 7.57 20.53 16.68
CA ASN A 38 8.82 21.27 16.89
C ASN A 38 9.62 20.77 18.12
N VAL A 39 9.54 19.47 18.40
CA VAL A 39 10.14 18.82 19.55
C VAL A 39 11.07 17.72 19.05
N ALA A 40 12.37 17.92 19.24
CA ALA A 40 13.38 16.93 18.90
C ALA A 40 13.31 15.74 19.88
N VAL A 41 13.12 14.54 19.35
CA VAL A 41 13.20 13.29 20.12
C VAL A 41 14.61 12.70 19.95
N PRO A 42 15.32 12.35 21.03
CA PRO A 42 16.66 11.77 20.94
C PRO A 42 16.60 10.38 20.27
N ARG A 43 17.54 10.13 19.36
CA ARG A 43 17.58 8.90 18.54
C ARG A 43 17.78 7.64 19.38
N SER A 44 18.47 7.74 20.51
CA SER A 44 18.71 6.63 21.45
C SER A 44 17.41 6.10 22.08
N GLU A 45 16.45 6.98 22.37
CA GLU A 45 15.13 6.62 22.88
C GLU A 45 14.37 5.79 21.84
N ILE A 46 14.37 6.27 20.59
CA ILE A 46 13.71 5.58 19.46
C ILE A 46 14.34 4.21 19.19
N ARG A 47 15.68 4.14 19.18
CA ARG A 47 16.39 2.89 18.99
C ARG A 47 16.05 1.85 20.05
N SER A 48 16.01 2.27 21.32
CA SER A 48 15.67 1.37 22.42
C SER A 48 14.25 0.79 22.32
N ILE A 49 13.34 1.53 21.68
CA ILE A 49 11.97 1.09 21.41
C ILE A 49 11.98 0.09 20.26
N LEU A 50 12.65 0.43 19.15
CA LEU A 50 12.76 -0.45 17.98
C LEU A 50 13.39 -1.81 18.30
N GLU A 51 14.39 -1.84 19.19
CA GLU A 51 15.06 -3.07 19.65
C GLU A 51 14.18 -3.92 20.59
N LYS A 52 13.26 -3.29 21.33
CA LYS A 52 12.34 -3.98 22.27
C LYS A 52 11.03 -4.42 21.60
N GLU A 53 10.70 -3.88 20.43
CA GLU A 53 9.47 -4.21 19.72
C GLU A 53 9.53 -5.60 19.09
N SER A 54 8.54 -6.43 19.44
CA SER A 54 8.29 -7.69 18.73
C SER A 54 7.56 -7.44 17.41
N GLY A 55 7.82 -8.27 16.38
CA GLY A 55 7.14 -8.16 15.08
C GLY A 55 5.61 -8.29 15.18
N MET A 56 5.10 -9.00 16.20
CA MET A 56 3.66 -9.09 16.48
C MET A 56 3.07 -7.77 16.98
N GLN A 57 3.82 -6.97 17.74
CA GLN A 57 3.39 -5.65 18.17
C GLN A 57 3.30 -4.69 16.98
N ARG A 58 4.25 -4.75 16.04
CA ARG A 58 4.23 -3.96 14.80
C ARG A 58 3.04 -4.31 13.91
N LEU A 59 2.72 -5.60 13.78
CA LEU A 59 1.53 -6.03 13.04
C LEU A 59 0.24 -5.51 13.70
N LYS A 60 0.16 -5.58 15.04
CA LYS A 60 -1.00 -5.06 15.79
C LYS A 60 -1.14 -3.54 15.68
N SER A 61 -0.04 -2.78 15.66
CA SER A 61 -0.09 -1.32 15.50
C SER A 61 -0.57 -0.90 14.11
N MET A 62 -0.24 -1.67 13.07
CA MET A 62 -0.75 -1.47 11.70
C MET A 62 -2.28 -1.62 11.64
N TYR A 63 -2.84 -2.64 12.30
CA TYR A 63 -4.28 -2.95 12.28
C TYR A 63 -5.13 -2.23 13.34
N ASN A 64 -4.51 -1.48 14.25
CA ASN A 64 -5.26 -0.79 15.29
C ASN A 64 -5.96 0.46 14.73
N ILE A 65 -7.19 0.27 14.25
CA ILE A 65 -8.07 1.33 13.70
C ILE A 65 -8.69 2.19 14.82
N LEU A 66 -8.70 1.70 16.07
CA LEU A 66 -9.46 2.28 17.18
C LEU A 66 -8.65 3.18 18.12
N GLY A 67 -7.31 3.10 18.09
CA GLY A 67 -6.45 3.79 19.07
C GLY A 67 -5.75 5.05 18.57
N ARG A 68 -5.65 5.26 17.26
CA ARG A 68 -5.14 6.50 16.67
C ARG A 68 -6.27 7.09 15.84
N ASP A 69 -6.49 8.39 15.97
CA ASP A 69 -7.46 9.18 15.19
C ASP A 69 -7.13 9.24 13.67
N LYS A 70 -6.29 8.32 13.19
CA LYS A 70 -5.75 8.22 11.84
C LYS A 70 -5.61 6.74 11.45
N ILE A 71 -6.16 6.39 10.29
CA ILE A 71 -5.87 5.13 9.61
C ILE A 71 -4.35 5.08 9.38
N SER A 72 -3.69 3.98 9.76
CA SER A 72 -2.27 3.78 9.49
C SER A 72 -2.01 3.96 7.98
N GLU A 73 -0.94 4.64 7.62
CA GLU A 73 -0.68 4.98 6.22
C GLU A 73 -0.57 3.72 5.33
N ASP A 74 -0.08 2.62 5.92
CA ASP A 74 -0.04 1.30 5.28
C ASP A 74 -1.44 0.73 5.01
N LEU A 75 -2.40 0.91 5.93
CA LEU A 75 -3.78 0.46 5.73
C LEU A 75 -4.52 1.34 4.72
N ARG A 76 -4.23 2.65 4.69
CA ARG A 76 -4.73 3.57 3.65
C ARG A 76 -4.15 3.21 2.27
N PHE A 77 -2.87 2.85 2.21
CA PHE A 77 -2.22 2.36 1.00
C PHE A 77 -2.86 1.04 0.54
N CYS A 78 -3.07 0.10 1.47
CA CYS A 78 -3.73 -1.18 1.18
C CYS A 78 -5.17 -1.05 0.69
N SER A 79 -5.90 0.01 1.05
CA SER A 79 -7.29 0.21 0.62
C SER A 79 -7.41 1.04 -0.67
N SER A 80 -6.60 2.09 -0.83
CA SER A 80 -6.68 3.00 -1.98
C SER A 80 -6.04 2.43 -3.25
N VAL A 81 -4.88 1.80 -3.14
CA VAL A 81 -4.13 1.30 -4.31
C VAL A 81 -4.89 0.23 -5.10
N PRO A 82 -5.55 -0.77 -4.47
CA PRO A 82 -6.38 -1.73 -5.20
C PRO A 82 -7.50 -1.08 -6.01
N LEU A 83 -8.10 0.00 -5.49
CA LEU A 83 -9.18 0.72 -6.17
C LEU A 83 -8.66 1.45 -7.40
N TYR A 84 -7.51 2.12 -7.30
CA TYR A 84 -6.88 2.75 -8.47
C TYR A 84 -6.48 1.73 -9.54
N ALA A 85 -5.86 0.62 -9.13
CA ALA A 85 -5.49 -0.47 -10.04
C ALA A 85 -6.73 -1.09 -10.72
N ALA A 86 -7.81 -1.29 -9.96
CA ALA A 86 -9.07 -1.77 -10.50
C ALA A 86 -9.71 -0.75 -11.46
N ALA A 87 -9.64 0.55 -11.18
CA ALA A 87 -10.15 1.60 -12.06
C ALA A 87 -9.41 1.66 -13.40
N VAL A 88 -8.07 1.54 -13.39
CA VAL A 88 -7.26 1.44 -14.62
C VAL A 88 -7.66 0.20 -15.43
N THR A 89 -7.83 -0.94 -14.74
CA THR A 89 -8.25 -2.20 -15.38
C THR A 89 -9.67 -2.10 -15.95
N PHE A 90 -10.57 -1.41 -15.25
CA PHE A 90 -11.92 -1.13 -15.71
C PHE A 90 -11.90 -0.35 -17.03
N GLY A 91 -11.13 0.74 -17.11
CA GLY A 91 -11.03 1.55 -18.33
C GLY A 91 -10.55 0.74 -19.53
N PHE A 92 -9.47 -0.03 -19.36
CA PHE A 92 -8.91 -0.86 -20.42
C PHE A 92 -9.87 -1.96 -20.89
N THR A 93 -10.48 -2.69 -19.95
CA THR A 93 -11.39 -3.80 -20.27
C THR A 93 -12.77 -3.35 -20.74
N ALA A 94 -13.26 -2.20 -20.29
CA ALA A 94 -14.48 -1.59 -20.79
C ALA A 94 -14.34 -1.18 -22.26
N GLY A 95 -13.19 -0.65 -22.66
CA GLY A 95 -12.90 -0.34 -24.07
C GLY A 95 -12.93 -1.57 -24.98
N ILE A 96 -12.35 -2.68 -24.53
CA ILE A 96 -12.42 -3.96 -25.24
C ILE A 96 -13.86 -4.49 -25.31
N GLY A 97 -14.60 -4.43 -24.20
CA GLY A 97 -16.00 -4.86 -24.13
C GLY A 97 -16.92 -4.01 -25.02
N ALA A 98 -16.66 -2.70 -25.10
CA ALA A 98 -17.39 -1.78 -25.98
C ALA A 98 -17.17 -2.13 -27.46
N LYS A 99 -15.93 -2.39 -27.88
CA LYS A 99 -15.64 -2.85 -29.25
C LYS A 99 -16.41 -4.14 -29.59
N GLN A 100 -16.35 -5.14 -28.71
CA GLN A 100 -17.09 -6.38 -28.89
C GLN A 100 -18.62 -6.17 -28.93
N GLY A 101 -19.14 -5.25 -28.11
CA GLY A 101 -20.57 -4.89 -28.10
C GLY A 101 -21.03 -4.28 -29.41
N ARG A 102 -20.21 -3.40 -29.99
CA ARG A 102 -20.44 -2.78 -31.29
C ARG A 102 -20.39 -3.80 -32.43
N ASP A 103 -19.39 -4.67 -32.45
CA ASP A 103 -19.26 -5.68 -33.50
C ASP A 103 -20.45 -6.65 -33.48
N ARG A 104 -20.89 -7.08 -32.28
CA ARG A 104 -22.13 -7.85 -32.09
C ARG A 104 -23.39 -7.09 -32.50
N PHE A 105 -23.44 -5.77 -32.31
CA PHE A 105 -24.56 -4.95 -32.76
C PHE A 105 -24.64 -4.93 -34.28
N ILE A 106 -23.50 -4.73 -34.95
CA ILE A 106 -23.40 -4.73 -36.42
C ILE A 106 -23.82 -6.09 -36.96
N GLU A 107 -23.29 -7.20 -36.41
CA GLU A 107 -23.64 -8.56 -36.82
C GLU A 107 -25.13 -8.87 -36.70
N ARG A 108 -25.75 -8.48 -35.58
CA ARG A 108 -27.18 -8.75 -35.33
C ARG A 108 -28.10 -7.88 -36.17
N ASN A 109 -27.68 -6.66 -36.52
CA ASN A 109 -28.52 -5.70 -37.24
C ASN A 109 -28.18 -5.56 -38.73
N LYS A 110 -27.46 -6.52 -39.33
CA LYS A 110 -27.16 -6.50 -40.79
C LYS A 110 -28.42 -6.57 -41.66
N ALA A 111 -29.51 -7.15 -41.14
CA ALA A 111 -30.75 -7.40 -41.88
C ALA A 111 -31.91 -6.49 -41.46
N THR A 112 -31.77 -5.71 -40.38
CA THR A 112 -32.84 -4.84 -39.88
C THR A 112 -32.74 -3.44 -40.48
N LYS A 113 -33.82 -2.98 -41.13
CA LYS A 113 -33.96 -1.59 -41.55
C LYS A 113 -34.46 -0.77 -40.37
N PHE A 114 -33.72 0.26 -39.98
CA PHE A 114 -34.15 1.21 -38.95
C PHE A 114 -34.99 2.33 -39.60
N ASP A 115 -36.10 2.71 -38.95
CA ASP A 115 -36.98 3.80 -39.44
C ASP A 115 -36.27 5.16 -39.54
N THR A 116 -35.27 5.39 -38.68
CA THR A 116 -34.54 6.66 -38.60
C THR A 116 -33.11 6.43 -38.14
N GLN A 117 -32.16 7.14 -38.74
CA GLN A 117 -30.73 7.09 -38.39
C GLN A 117 -30.48 7.35 -36.90
N PHE A 118 -31.26 8.25 -36.28
CA PHE A 118 -31.14 8.56 -34.86
C PHE A 118 -31.43 7.35 -33.96
N ARG A 119 -32.45 6.54 -34.29
CA ARG A 119 -32.77 5.32 -33.52
C ARG A 119 -31.68 4.27 -33.65
N ALA A 120 -31.10 4.12 -34.84
CA ALA A 120 -29.97 3.23 -35.08
C ALA A 120 -28.74 3.63 -34.25
N SER A 121 -28.38 4.93 -34.27
CA SER A 121 -27.27 5.47 -33.49
C SER A 121 -27.49 5.24 -31.99
N ARG A 122 -28.69 5.54 -31.47
CA ARG A 122 -28.98 5.38 -30.04
C ARG A 122 -28.94 3.91 -29.59
N ALA A 123 -29.50 2.99 -30.38
CA ALA A 123 -29.46 1.56 -30.07
C ALA A 123 -28.02 1.00 -30.12
N SER A 124 -27.21 1.47 -31.06
CA SER A 124 -25.80 1.05 -31.16
C SER A 124 -24.97 1.51 -29.96
N LEU A 125 -25.21 2.74 -29.49
CA LEU A 125 -24.54 3.30 -28.33
C LEU A 125 -24.96 2.56 -27.06
N ASP A 126 -26.25 2.36 -26.84
CA ASP A 126 -26.76 1.65 -25.66
C ASP A 126 -26.16 0.24 -25.54
N GLN A 127 -26.15 -0.53 -26.64
CA GLN A 127 -25.55 -1.86 -26.64
C GLN A 127 -24.03 -1.82 -26.40
N THR A 128 -23.33 -0.83 -26.96
CA THR A 128 -21.89 -0.64 -26.79
C THR A 128 -21.55 -0.27 -25.35
N PHE A 129 -22.29 0.66 -24.74
CA PHE A 129 -22.11 1.10 -23.36
C PHE A 129 -22.38 -0.03 -22.38
N VAL A 130 -23.50 -0.73 -22.53
CA VAL A 130 -23.87 -1.85 -21.64
C VAL A 130 -22.83 -2.98 -21.73
N ALA A 131 -22.34 -3.32 -22.92
CA ALA A 131 -21.31 -4.33 -23.10
C ALA A 131 -19.96 -3.92 -22.48
N GLY A 132 -19.58 -2.66 -22.64
CA GLY A 132 -18.39 -2.08 -22.01
C GLY A 132 -18.48 -2.10 -20.49
N LEU A 133 -19.56 -1.55 -19.92
CA LEU A 133 -19.78 -1.49 -18.47
C LEU A 133 -19.83 -2.87 -17.82
N ARG A 134 -20.55 -3.83 -18.42
CA ARG A 134 -20.63 -5.20 -17.88
C ARG A 134 -19.27 -5.90 -17.88
N THR A 135 -18.50 -5.73 -18.94
CA THR A 135 -17.16 -6.33 -19.04
C THR A 135 -16.19 -5.66 -18.07
N GLY A 136 -16.19 -4.32 -18.03
CA GLY A 136 -15.38 -3.51 -17.13
C GLY A 136 -15.64 -3.86 -15.67
N PHE A 137 -16.90 -3.84 -15.22
CA PHE A 137 -17.25 -4.08 -13.81
C PHE A 137 -16.86 -5.48 -13.35
N ARG A 138 -17.01 -6.50 -14.21
CA ARG A 138 -16.60 -7.88 -13.89
C ARG A 138 -15.10 -8.00 -13.66
N TRP A 139 -14.29 -7.29 -14.45
CA TRP A 139 -12.83 -7.27 -14.28
C TRP A 139 -12.36 -6.34 -13.17
N PHE A 140 -13.08 -5.23 -12.93
CA PHE A 140 -12.88 -4.36 -11.78
C PHE A 140 -12.96 -5.14 -10.47
N ALA A 141 -14.08 -5.86 -10.25
CA ALA A 141 -14.28 -6.62 -9.02
C ALA A 141 -13.18 -7.69 -8.81
N LYS A 142 -12.83 -8.43 -9.87
CA LYS A 142 -11.75 -9.43 -9.80
C LYS A 142 -10.40 -8.82 -9.45
N THR A 143 -10.07 -7.68 -10.04
CA THR A 143 -8.78 -7.02 -9.83
C THR A 143 -8.70 -6.33 -8.47
N ALA A 144 -9.80 -5.74 -8.01
CA ALA A 144 -9.90 -5.12 -6.69
C ALA A 144 -9.69 -6.15 -5.58
N ILE A 145 -10.40 -7.29 -5.64
CA ILE A 145 -10.26 -8.38 -4.65
C ILE A 145 -8.85 -8.96 -4.69
N PHE A 146 -8.32 -9.23 -5.88
CA PHE A 146 -6.96 -9.75 -6.04
C PHE A 146 -5.90 -8.82 -5.46
N SER A 147 -5.93 -7.54 -5.86
CA SER A 147 -4.94 -6.56 -5.44
C SER A 147 -5.06 -6.24 -3.95
N GLY A 148 -6.28 -6.24 -3.40
CA GLY A 148 -6.53 -6.04 -1.98
C GLY A 148 -5.89 -7.13 -1.12
N ILE A 149 -6.16 -8.41 -1.43
CA ILE A 149 -5.57 -9.54 -0.68
C ILE A 149 -4.05 -9.55 -0.84
N PHE A 150 -3.55 -9.25 -2.03
CA PHE A 150 -2.11 -9.19 -2.31
C PHE A 150 -1.41 -8.13 -1.46
N LEU A 151 -1.89 -6.89 -1.49
CA LEU A 151 -1.28 -5.81 -0.72
C LEU A 151 -1.43 -6.02 0.78
N PHE A 152 -2.55 -6.55 1.24
CA PHE A 152 -2.77 -6.87 2.65
C PHE A 152 -1.78 -7.92 3.14
N THR A 153 -1.61 -9.00 2.37
CA THR A 153 -0.66 -10.08 2.68
C THR A 153 0.77 -9.57 2.64
N SER A 154 1.15 -8.88 1.56
CA SER A 154 2.51 -8.37 1.39
C SER A 154 2.88 -7.34 2.46
N SER A 155 1.96 -6.44 2.81
CA SER A 155 2.20 -5.42 3.85
C SER A 155 2.28 -6.05 5.23
N SER A 156 1.43 -7.06 5.53
CA SER A 156 1.52 -7.81 6.80
C SER A 156 2.88 -8.48 6.98
N ILE A 157 3.42 -9.11 5.93
CA ILE A 157 4.72 -9.77 5.98
C ILE A 157 5.85 -8.75 6.10
N ALA A 158 5.78 -7.63 5.34
CA ALA A 158 6.76 -6.56 5.40
C ALA A 158 6.83 -5.90 6.79
N VAL A 159 5.68 -5.61 7.40
CA VAL A 159 5.60 -5.04 8.77
C VAL A 159 6.12 -6.02 9.82
N TYR A 160 5.83 -7.31 9.66
CA TYR A 160 6.30 -8.33 10.59
C TYR A 160 7.84 -8.45 10.61
N ARG A 161 8.48 -8.41 9.44
CA ARG A 161 9.95 -8.53 9.30
C ARG A 161 10.68 -7.20 9.39
N ASN A 162 9.98 -6.08 9.19
CA ASN A 162 10.56 -4.74 9.08
C ASN A 162 11.68 -4.64 8.02
N GLU A 163 11.58 -5.46 6.98
CA GLU A 163 12.49 -5.48 5.82
C GLU A 163 11.64 -5.42 4.55
N SER A 164 12.13 -4.72 3.53
CA SER A 164 11.52 -4.69 2.19
C SER A 164 12.34 -5.56 1.23
N SER A 165 11.98 -6.82 1.11
CA SER A 165 12.64 -7.80 0.26
C SER A 165 11.71 -8.32 -0.84
N LEU A 166 12.32 -8.71 -1.96
CA LEU A 166 11.63 -9.30 -3.10
C LEU A 166 10.86 -10.59 -2.73
N ARG A 167 11.32 -11.27 -1.67
CA ARG A 167 10.74 -12.54 -1.19
C ARG A 167 9.35 -12.36 -0.61
N GLU A 168 9.05 -11.24 0.05
CA GLU A 168 7.71 -10.99 0.60
C GLU A 168 6.67 -10.84 -0.52
N TYR A 169 7.04 -10.14 -1.60
CA TYR A 169 6.14 -9.94 -2.74
C TYR A 169 5.89 -11.23 -3.52
N VAL A 170 6.91 -12.08 -3.69
CA VAL A 170 6.75 -13.40 -4.32
C VAL A 170 5.89 -14.31 -3.45
N ALA A 171 6.17 -14.38 -2.15
CA ALA A 171 5.38 -15.18 -1.21
C ALA A 171 3.92 -14.69 -1.14
N GLY A 172 3.71 -13.37 -1.01
CA GLY A 172 2.38 -12.76 -0.97
C GLY A 172 1.60 -12.94 -2.26
N GLY A 173 2.26 -12.82 -3.42
CA GLY A 173 1.66 -13.06 -4.73
C GLY A 173 1.26 -14.52 -4.93
N SER A 174 2.13 -15.45 -4.56
CA SER A 174 1.84 -16.88 -4.64
C SER A 174 0.70 -17.29 -3.71
N LEU A 175 0.71 -16.81 -2.46
CA LEU A 175 -0.33 -17.11 -1.48
C LEU A 175 -1.68 -16.53 -1.88
N THR A 176 -1.71 -15.28 -2.34
CA THR A 176 -2.94 -14.60 -2.78
C THR A 176 -3.59 -15.33 -3.96
N ALA A 177 -2.79 -15.67 -4.97
CA ALA A 177 -3.29 -16.35 -6.16
C ALA A 177 -3.71 -17.81 -5.87
N ALA A 178 -3.02 -18.49 -4.95
CA ALA A 178 -3.39 -19.80 -4.44
C ALA A 178 -4.76 -19.76 -3.73
N ILE A 179 -4.97 -18.78 -2.84
CA ILE A 179 -6.24 -18.60 -2.12
C ILE A 179 -7.38 -18.32 -3.08
N LEU A 180 -7.20 -17.38 -4.02
CA LEU A 180 -8.26 -17.00 -4.96
C LEU A 180 -8.63 -18.09 -5.98
N ARG A 181 -7.71 -19.02 -6.25
CA ARG A 181 -7.98 -20.19 -7.12
C ARG A 181 -8.22 -21.49 -6.36
N SER A 182 -8.37 -21.44 -5.03
CA SER A 182 -8.73 -22.62 -4.22
C SER A 182 -10.04 -23.27 -4.67
N ASN A 183 -11.00 -22.47 -5.16
CA ASN A 183 -12.28 -22.94 -5.67
C ASN A 183 -12.18 -23.75 -6.98
N LEU A 184 -11.01 -23.77 -7.63
CA LEU A 184 -10.72 -24.58 -8.84
C LEU A 184 -10.02 -25.91 -8.50
N GLY A 185 -9.92 -26.26 -7.21
CA GLY A 185 -9.26 -27.46 -6.71
C GLY A 185 -7.73 -27.35 -6.62
N LEU A 186 -7.06 -28.45 -6.25
CA LEU A 186 -5.61 -28.48 -5.97
C LEU A 186 -4.75 -28.05 -7.17
N ARG A 187 -5.16 -28.43 -8.40
CA ARG A 187 -4.48 -27.99 -9.64
C ARG A 187 -4.59 -26.48 -9.84
N GLY A 188 -5.74 -25.89 -9.48
CA GLY A 188 -5.97 -24.45 -9.52
C GLY A 188 -5.10 -23.69 -8.52
N VAL A 189 -4.89 -24.25 -7.34
CA VAL A 189 -3.99 -23.71 -6.29
C VAL A 189 -2.54 -23.69 -6.78
N ILE A 190 -2.03 -24.81 -7.32
CA ILE A 190 -0.64 -24.89 -7.79
C ILE A 190 -0.42 -23.94 -8.97
N ALA A 191 -1.29 -23.98 -9.98
CA ALA A 191 -1.18 -23.09 -11.15
C ALA A 191 -1.40 -21.61 -10.79
N GLY A 192 -2.27 -21.33 -9.82
CA GLY A 192 -2.48 -19.99 -9.28
C GLY A 192 -1.24 -19.49 -8.55
N GLY A 193 -0.68 -20.29 -7.66
CA GLY A 193 0.51 -19.96 -6.90
C GLY A 193 1.75 -19.69 -7.76
N THR A 194 1.98 -20.49 -8.81
CA THR A 194 3.11 -20.27 -9.73
C THR A 194 2.96 -18.98 -10.53
N ILE A 195 1.79 -18.76 -11.13
CA ILE A 195 1.50 -17.53 -11.89
C ILE A 195 1.54 -16.30 -10.97
N GLY A 196 0.97 -16.41 -9.76
CA GLY A 196 0.95 -15.35 -8.75
C GLY A 196 2.34 -15.03 -8.20
N GLY A 197 3.19 -16.03 -8.01
CA GLY A 197 4.59 -15.83 -7.62
C GLY A 197 5.39 -15.11 -8.70
N PHE A 198 5.20 -15.47 -9.97
CA PHE A 198 5.85 -14.80 -11.10
C PHE A 198 5.40 -13.34 -11.26
N LEU A 199 4.09 -13.09 -11.15
CA LEU A 199 3.53 -11.73 -11.12
C LEU A 199 4.02 -10.94 -9.90
N GLY A 200 4.12 -11.58 -8.74
CA GLY A 200 4.66 -11.00 -7.51
C GLY A 200 6.14 -10.64 -7.65
N LEU A 201 6.92 -11.41 -8.41
CA LEU A 201 8.31 -11.08 -8.72
C LEU A 201 8.40 -9.81 -9.58
N ILE A 202 7.62 -9.74 -10.67
CA ILE A 202 7.62 -8.57 -11.56
C ILE A 202 7.11 -7.33 -10.81
N GLY A 203 5.96 -7.44 -10.14
CA GLY A 203 5.36 -6.35 -9.37
C GLY A 203 6.25 -5.90 -8.22
N GLY A 204 6.79 -6.85 -7.45
CA GLY A 204 7.73 -6.59 -6.36
C GLY A 204 9.03 -5.94 -6.84
N SER A 205 9.54 -6.33 -8.01
CA SER A 205 10.71 -5.68 -8.62
C SER A 205 10.41 -4.21 -8.97
N CYS A 206 9.27 -3.93 -9.59
CA CYS A 206 8.85 -2.56 -9.89
C CYS A 206 8.68 -1.72 -8.62
N ILE A 207 8.07 -2.28 -7.57
CA ILE A 207 7.89 -1.59 -6.28
C ILE A 207 9.24 -1.32 -5.63
N LEU A 208 10.15 -2.28 -5.57
CA LEU A 208 11.48 -2.07 -4.99
C LEU A 208 12.32 -1.07 -5.80
N LEU A 209 12.19 -1.06 -7.12
CA LEU A 209 12.83 -0.03 -7.96
C LEU A 209 12.27 1.36 -7.64
N ALA A 210 10.95 1.50 -7.49
CA ALA A 210 10.31 2.75 -7.11
C ALA A 210 10.72 3.20 -5.69
N LEU A 211 10.77 2.27 -4.72
CA LEU A 211 11.23 2.54 -3.36
C LEU A 211 12.71 2.95 -3.34
N LYS A 212 13.55 2.27 -4.13
CA LYS A 212 14.97 2.59 -4.27
C LYS A 212 15.20 3.94 -4.94
N ALA A 213 14.33 4.32 -5.88
CA ALA A 213 14.40 5.62 -6.55
C ALA A 213 13.87 6.77 -5.66
N SER A 214 12.99 6.47 -4.72
CA SER A 214 12.35 7.49 -3.88
C SER A 214 13.00 7.63 -2.49
N ASP A 215 13.97 6.78 -2.15
CA ASP A 215 14.57 6.67 -0.81
C ASP A 215 13.58 6.36 0.34
N TYR A 216 12.31 6.07 0.02
CA TYR A 216 11.30 5.59 0.95
C TYR A 216 11.46 4.07 1.15
N THR A 217 11.99 3.65 2.30
CA THR A 217 12.05 2.22 2.67
C THR A 217 11.16 1.97 3.88
N GLN A 218 10.62 0.76 4.06
CA GLN A 218 9.76 0.43 5.20
C GLN A 218 10.43 0.73 6.55
N GLU A 219 11.74 0.51 6.65
CA GLU A 219 12.54 0.84 7.83
C GLU A 219 12.50 2.34 8.17
N VAL A 220 12.63 3.20 7.16
CA VAL A 220 12.57 4.66 7.32
C VAL A 220 11.16 5.08 7.74
N ARG A 221 10.13 4.45 7.17
CA ARG A 221 8.73 4.75 7.49
C ARG A 221 8.40 4.40 8.94
N HIS A 222 8.78 3.20 9.40
CA HIS A 222 8.56 2.76 10.78
C HIS A 222 9.30 3.66 11.78
N TYR A 223 10.53 4.07 11.44
CA TYR A 223 11.30 5.04 12.23
C TYR A 223 10.54 6.37 12.38
N MET A 224 10.01 6.92 11.28
CA MET A 224 9.25 8.17 11.31
C MET A 224 7.97 8.04 12.15
N GLU A 225 7.27 6.91 12.05
CA GLU A 225 6.05 6.67 12.83
C GLU A 225 6.31 6.70 14.34
N VAL A 226 7.36 6.03 14.81
CA VAL A 226 7.77 6.04 16.22
C VAL A 226 8.23 7.44 16.65
N TYR A 227 8.96 8.16 15.78
CA TYR A 227 9.37 9.54 16.04
C TYR A 227 8.16 10.47 16.26
N TYR A 228 7.18 10.43 15.36
CA TYR A 228 5.99 11.29 15.45
C TYR A 228 5.15 11.00 16.70
N ASP A 229 4.98 9.74 17.07
CA ASP A 229 4.22 9.36 18.26
C ASP A 229 4.88 9.92 19.53
N ARG A 230 6.20 9.81 19.63
CA ARG A 230 6.97 10.35 20.75
C ARG A 230 6.99 11.87 20.80
N ALA A 231 7.11 12.52 19.65
CA ALA A 231 7.12 13.97 19.58
C ALA A 231 5.78 14.56 20.04
N LYS A 232 4.65 13.95 19.68
CA LYS A 232 3.32 14.36 20.17
C LYS A 232 3.15 14.21 21.69
N VAL A 233 3.63 13.11 22.25
CA VAL A 233 3.57 12.88 23.70
C VAL A 233 4.38 13.96 24.45
N LYS A 234 5.58 14.29 23.96
CA LYS A 234 6.41 15.35 24.56
C LYS A 234 5.80 16.73 24.40
N GLU A 235 5.22 17.03 23.25
CA GLU A 235 4.49 18.29 23.02
C GLU A 235 3.33 18.44 24.02
N GLY A 236 2.54 17.39 24.23
CA GLY A 236 1.47 17.37 25.24
C GLY A 236 1.97 17.63 26.67
N GLN A 237 3.11 17.06 27.05
CA GLN A 237 3.74 17.30 28.36
C GLN A 237 4.23 18.74 28.52
N ILE A 238 4.84 19.30 27.47
CA ILE A 238 5.32 20.69 27.48
C ILE A 238 4.13 21.65 27.64
N LEU A 239 3.04 21.42 26.91
CA LEU A 239 1.82 22.24 27.01
C LEU A 239 1.18 22.17 28.39
N GLN A 240 1.13 20.99 29.03
CA GLN A 240 0.64 20.86 30.41
C GLN A 240 1.54 21.58 31.42
N ASN A 241 2.86 21.46 31.28
CA ASN A 241 3.81 22.14 32.16
C ASN A 241 3.77 23.67 32.02
N LEU A 242 3.52 24.19 30.81
CA LEU A 242 3.30 25.62 30.57
C LEU A 242 1.99 26.10 31.21
N GLY A 243 0.91 25.32 31.10
CA GLY A 243 -0.37 25.63 31.75
C GLY A 243 -0.26 25.68 33.28
N ASN A 244 0.42 24.70 33.90
CA ASN A 244 0.60 24.65 35.35
C ASN A 244 1.45 25.82 35.88
N LYS A 245 2.50 26.23 35.16
CA LYS A 245 3.32 27.41 35.53
C LYS A 245 2.55 28.73 35.47
N GLN A 246 1.57 28.85 34.57
CA GLN A 246 0.72 30.04 34.51
C GLN A 246 -0.28 30.13 35.67
N ILE A 247 -0.66 28.99 36.25
CA ILE A 247 -1.56 28.91 37.41
C ILE A 247 -0.81 29.20 38.72
N GLU A 248 0.46 28.80 38.85
CA GLU A 248 1.30 29.10 40.02
C GLU A 248 1.82 30.56 40.05
N SER A 249 1.76 31.27 38.92
CA SER A 249 2.22 32.67 38.79
C SER A 249 1.12 33.71 39.04
N ASN A 250 -0.11 33.29 39.35
CA ASN A 250 -1.29 34.13 39.65
C ASN A 250 -1.75 33.87 41.08
#